data_AF-A0A7Y2HAH6-F1
#
_entry.id   AF-A0A7Y2HAH6-F1
#
_cell.length_a   1.000
_cell.length_b   1.000
_cell.length_c   1.000
_cell.angle_alpha   90.00
_cell.angle_beta   90.00
_cell.angle_gamma   90.00
#
_symmetry.space_group_name_H-M   'P 1'
#
loop_
_entity.id
_entity.type
_entity.pdbx_description
1 polymer ?
#
loop_
_entity_poly.entity_id
_entity_poly.type
_entity_poly.pdbx_seq_one_letter_code
_entity_poly.pdbx_strand_id
1 'polypeptide(L)'
;GQYSVDKLMNEFQLAPVQDMIIEDFTSDGKLDVLIAGNWYVSEIETPRADNGTGWIFENKGNRKFKPVYYPRSGFFASKDVRKLALLQGNKGKTILVANNNDDTQSFIID
;
A
#
# COMPACT_ATOMS: atom_id res chain seq x y z
N GLY A 1 27.78 7.00 -4.75
CA GLY A 1 26.54 7.82 -4.88
C GLY A 1 26.26 8.48 -3.55
N GLN A 2 25.56 9.62 -3.54
CA GLN A 2 25.06 10.26 -2.33
C GLN A 2 23.58 9.92 -2.16
N TYR A 3 23.19 9.40 -0.99
CA TYR A 3 21.82 9.05 -0.65
C TYR A 3 21.42 9.72 0.66
N SER A 4 20.14 10.06 0.81
CA SER A 4 19.54 10.45 2.08
C SER A 4 18.38 9.52 2.41
N VAL A 5 18.21 9.23 3.69
CA VAL A 5 17.19 8.31 4.22
C VAL A 5 16.30 9.08 5.19
N ASP A 6 15.00 8.96 5.00
CA ASP A 6 13.99 9.53 5.90
C ASP A 6 13.28 8.38 6.61
N LYS A 7 13.13 8.49 7.94
CA LYS A 7 12.49 7.44 8.74
C LYS A 7 10.98 7.45 8.48
N LEU A 8 10.43 6.29 8.12
CA LEU A 8 9.00 6.08 8.02
C LEU A 8 8.35 6.09 9.43
N MET A 9 7.11 6.53 9.55
CA MET A 9 6.42 6.49 10.85
C MET A 9 6.22 5.03 11.33
N ASN A 10 6.12 4.81 12.64
CA ASN A 10 6.14 3.47 13.21
C ASN A 10 4.91 2.63 12.79
N GLU A 11 3.75 3.27 12.63
CA GLU A 11 2.50 2.63 12.22
C GLU A 11 2.60 1.93 10.86
N PHE A 12 3.45 2.45 9.95
CA PHE A 12 3.67 1.86 8.62
C PHE A 12 4.69 0.71 8.65
N GLN A 13 5.30 0.44 9.81
CA GLN A 13 6.30 -0.61 10.02
C GLN A 13 5.78 -1.73 10.94
N LEU A 14 4.48 -1.71 11.30
CA LEU A 14 3.87 -2.73 12.17
C LEU A 14 3.64 -4.07 11.48
N ALA A 15 3.65 -4.09 10.14
CA ALA A 15 3.54 -5.30 9.34
C ALA A 15 4.48 -5.19 8.12
N PRO A 16 5.01 -6.32 7.61
CA PRO A 16 5.82 -6.32 6.40
C PRO A 16 5.05 -5.79 5.20
N VAL A 17 5.70 -4.93 4.41
CA VAL A 17 5.23 -4.56 3.07
C VAL A 17 5.64 -5.65 2.09
N GLN A 18 4.68 -6.12 1.30
CA GLN A 18 4.87 -7.25 0.39
C GLN A 18 4.93 -6.80 -1.07
N ASP A 19 4.24 -5.71 -1.39
CA ASP A 19 4.27 -5.12 -2.71
C ASP A 19 3.95 -3.62 -2.65
N MET A 20 4.30 -2.91 -3.72
CA MET A 20 4.05 -1.50 -3.86
C MET A 20 3.70 -1.11 -5.31
N ILE A 21 2.90 -0.06 -5.47
CA ILE A 21 2.59 0.57 -6.76
C ILE A 21 3.04 2.03 -6.69
N ILE A 22 3.70 2.49 -7.75
CA ILE A 22 4.11 3.88 -7.93
C ILE A 22 3.31 4.47 -9.09
N GLU A 23 2.48 5.46 -8.81
CA GLU A 23 1.52 6.02 -9.77
C GLU A 23 1.00 7.38 -9.26
N ASP A 24 0.53 8.27 -10.12
CA ASP A 24 -0.08 9.56 -9.74
C ASP A 24 -1.53 9.40 -9.30
N PHE A 25 -1.78 9.01 -8.05
CA PHE A 25 -3.14 8.78 -7.56
C PHE A 25 -3.93 10.07 -7.35
N THR A 26 -3.25 11.20 -7.18
CA THR A 26 -3.91 12.50 -6.95
C THR A 26 -4.15 13.33 -8.21
N SER A 27 -3.69 12.86 -9.38
CA SER A 27 -3.75 13.58 -10.66
C SER A 27 -3.07 14.95 -10.63
N ASP A 28 -2.02 15.10 -9.79
CA ASP A 28 -1.27 16.34 -9.62
C ASP A 28 0.05 16.37 -10.41
N GLY A 29 0.31 15.30 -11.18
CA GLY A 29 1.52 15.10 -11.98
C GLY A 29 2.70 14.53 -11.20
N LYS A 30 2.55 14.23 -9.90
CA LYS A 30 3.60 13.63 -9.07
C LYS A 30 3.29 12.16 -8.80
N LEU A 31 4.33 11.34 -8.83
CA LEU A 31 4.20 9.93 -8.48
C LEU A 31 4.02 9.77 -6.97
N ASP A 32 2.90 9.16 -6.60
CA ASP A 32 2.56 8.72 -5.26
C ASP A 32 3.00 7.26 -5.05
N VAL A 33 2.90 6.78 -3.82
CA VAL A 33 3.27 5.39 -3.47
C VAL A 33 2.11 4.71 -2.75
N LEU A 34 1.64 3.59 -3.27
CA LEU A 34 0.71 2.69 -2.60
C LEU A 34 1.48 1.45 -2.11
N ILE A 35 1.29 1.08 -0.84
CA ILE A 35 1.86 -0.15 -0.25
C ILE A 35 0.77 -1.03 0.34
N ALA A 36 1.00 -2.33 0.36
CA ALA A 36 0.21 -3.27 1.15
C ALA A 36 1.04 -4.50 1.53
N GLY A 37 0.54 -5.29 2.48
CA GLY A 37 1.28 -6.44 2.97
C GLY A 37 0.52 -7.22 4.01
N ASN A 38 1.20 -7.49 5.13
CA ASN A 38 0.93 -8.51 6.15
C ASN A 38 1.69 -9.82 5.94
N TRP A 39 1.75 -10.59 7.02
CA TRP A 39 2.33 -11.92 7.04
C TRP A 39 1.57 -12.82 8.01
N TYR A 40 0.73 -13.71 7.46
CA TYR A 40 -0.08 -14.63 8.27
C TYR A 40 0.62 -15.96 8.57
N VAL A 41 1.67 -16.29 7.81
CA VAL A 41 2.37 -17.58 7.86
C VAL A 41 3.56 -17.51 8.81
N SER A 42 3.29 -17.26 10.08
CA SER A 42 4.31 -17.24 11.13
C SER A 42 4.52 -18.62 11.74
N GLU A 43 5.66 -18.85 12.41
CA GLU A 43 5.86 -20.05 13.21
C GLU A 43 4.84 -20.11 14.36
N ILE A 44 4.62 -21.30 14.95
CA ILE A 44 3.61 -21.51 16.02
C ILE A 44 3.78 -20.54 17.19
N GLU A 45 5.02 -20.22 17.55
CA GLU A 45 5.36 -19.35 18.68
C GLU A 45 5.48 -17.87 18.28
N THR A 46 5.42 -17.55 16.98
CA THR A 46 5.55 -16.19 16.45
C THR A 46 4.14 -15.68 16.08
N PRO A 47 3.64 -14.60 16.72
CA PRO A 47 2.37 -14.00 16.31
C PRO A 47 2.41 -13.50 14.86
N ARG A 48 1.23 -13.41 14.24
CA ARG A 48 1.11 -12.83 12.90
C ARG A 48 1.48 -11.35 12.91
N ALA A 49 2.07 -10.90 11.81
CA ALA A 49 2.24 -9.47 11.54
C ALA A 49 1.13 -9.04 10.58
N ASP A 50 -0.08 -8.87 11.11
CA ASP A 50 -1.33 -8.70 10.36
C ASP A 50 -2.04 -7.36 10.58
N ASN A 51 -1.37 -6.40 11.24
CA ASN A 51 -1.93 -5.07 11.52
C ASN A 51 -1.77 -4.06 10.37
N GLY A 52 -1.36 -4.52 9.19
CA GLY A 52 -1.27 -3.71 7.97
C GLY A 52 -2.64 -3.61 7.28
N THR A 53 -3.00 -2.40 6.86
CA THR A 53 -4.27 -2.10 6.17
C THR A 53 -4.08 -1.56 4.76
N GLY A 54 -2.82 -1.41 4.34
CA GLY A 54 -2.45 -0.71 3.11
C GLY A 54 -2.48 0.81 3.26
N TRP A 55 -1.61 1.49 2.52
CA TRP A 55 -1.47 2.94 2.59
C TRP A 55 -1.18 3.55 1.23
N ILE A 56 -1.75 4.73 0.97
CA ILE A 56 -1.31 5.62 -0.11
C ILE A 56 -0.52 6.76 0.52
N PHE A 57 0.63 7.06 -0.04
CA PHE A 57 1.50 8.17 0.32
C PHE A 57 1.48 9.19 -0.81
N GLU A 58 0.76 10.28 -0.58
CA GLU A 58 0.67 11.40 -1.50
C GLU A 58 1.98 12.19 -1.50
N ASN A 59 2.54 12.41 -2.68
CA ASN A 59 3.79 13.12 -2.88
C ASN A 59 3.58 14.64 -2.80
N LYS A 60 4.15 15.25 -1.76
CA LYS A 60 4.10 16.71 -1.56
C LYS A 60 5.27 17.45 -2.22
N GLY A 61 6.09 16.75 -3.01
CA GLY A 61 7.32 17.27 -3.58
C GLY A 61 8.45 17.31 -2.53
N ASN A 62 9.67 17.65 -2.99
CA ASN A 62 10.85 17.77 -2.12
C ASN A 62 11.07 16.54 -1.21
N ARG A 63 10.78 15.34 -1.73
CA ARG A 63 10.87 14.05 -1.02
C ARG A 63 9.95 13.92 0.21
N LYS A 64 8.94 14.79 0.35
CA LYS A 64 7.96 14.72 1.43
C LYS A 64 6.74 13.95 0.95
N PHE A 65 6.31 13.01 1.78
CA PHE A 65 5.12 12.19 1.53
C PHE A 65 4.13 12.35 2.66
N LYS A 66 2.84 12.41 2.31
CA LYS A 66 1.73 12.51 3.27
C LYS A 66 0.90 11.23 3.20
N PRO A 67 0.73 10.48 4.30
CA PRO A 67 -0.15 9.32 4.31
C PRO A 67 -1.61 9.74 4.11
N VAL A 68 -2.33 8.98 3.29
CA VAL A 68 -3.76 9.12 3.02
C VAL A 68 -4.47 7.92 3.63
N TYR A 69 -5.28 8.17 4.65
CA TYR A 69 -5.98 7.13 5.40
C TYR A 69 -7.16 6.54 4.61
N TYR A 70 -7.48 5.26 4.85
CA TYR A 70 -8.48 4.50 4.10
C TYR A 70 -9.86 5.15 3.95
N PRO A 71 -10.42 5.90 4.93
CA PRO A 71 -11.72 6.55 4.75
C PRO A 71 -11.69 7.63 3.65
N ARG A 72 -10.50 8.15 3.32
CA ARG A 72 -10.29 9.10 2.22
C ARG A 72 -9.77 8.42 0.97
N SER A 73 -8.85 7.46 1.07
CA SER A 73 -8.25 6.83 -0.11
C SER A 73 -9.11 5.75 -0.77
N GLY A 74 -10.12 5.21 -0.05
CA GLY A 74 -10.89 4.06 -0.53
C GLY A 74 -10.11 2.75 -0.55
N PHE A 75 -8.84 2.75 -0.12
CA PHE A 75 -7.96 1.58 -0.13
C PHE A 75 -7.83 0.96 1.26
N PHE A 76 -8.29 -0.28 1.43
CA PHE A 76 -8.22 -1.03 2.69
C PHE A 76 -7.92 -2.51 2.45
N ALA A 77 -6.63 -2.83 2.28
CA ALA A 77 -6.13 -4.18 2.02
C ALA A 77 -5.58 -4.80 3.32
N SER A 78 -6.46 -5.30 4.18
CA SER A 78 -6.12 -5.84 5.51
C SER A 78 -5.87 -7.35 5.57
N LYS A 79 -5.80 -8.02 4.41
CA LYS A 79 -5.58 -9.48 4.27
C LYS A 79 -4.08 -9.82 4.15
N ASP A 80 -3.72 -11.08 3.90
CA ASP A 80 -2.31 -11.52 3.67
C ASP A 80 -1.87 -11.19 2.23
N VAL A 81 -1.65 -9.91 1.94
CA VAL A 81 -1.36 -9.43 0.57
C VAL A 81 -0.05 -10.00 0.06
N ARG A 82 -0.03 -10.47 -1.19
CA ARG A 82 1.18 -10.98 -1.86
C ARG A 82 1.54 -10.24 -3.13
N LYS A 83 0.54 -9.73 -3.84
CA LYS A 83 0.76 -8.90 -5.03
C LYS A 83 -0.29 -7.83 -5.20
N LEU A 84 0.16 -6.72 -5.78
CA LEU A 84 -0.66 -5.61 -6.22
C LEU A 84 -0.54 -5.47 -7.74
N ALA A 85 -1.65 -5.21 -8.42
CA ALA A 85 -1.64 -4.87 -9.82
C ALA A 85 -2.54 -3.64 -10.07
N LEU A 86 -2.01 -2.68 -10.82
CA LEU A 86 -2.76 -1.52 -11.27
C LEU A 86 -3.40 -1.83 -12.62
N LEU A 87 -4.72 -1.70 -12.68
CA LEU A 87 -5.47 -1.65 -13.93
C LEU A 87 -5.88 -0.20 -14.20
N GLN A 88 -5.41 0.33 -15.32
CA GLN A 88 -5.85 1.62 -15.84
C GLN A 88 -6.98 1.37 -16.84
N GLY A 89 -8.16 1.94 -16.58
CA GLY A 89 -9.30 1.81 -17.47
C GLY A 89 -10.10 3.11 -17.56
N ASN A 90 -11.12 3.10 -18.43
CA ASN A 90 -11.97 4.28 -18.68
C ASN A 90 -12.75 4.76 -17.44
N LYS A 91 -12.80 3.95 -16.37
CA LYS A 91 -13.50 4.24 -15.12
C LYS A 91 -12.56 4.61 -13.96
N GLY A 92 -11.29 4.92 -14.24
CA GLY A 92 -10.30 5.28 -13.23
C GLY A 92 -9.27 4.17 -12.96
N LYS A 93 -8.55 4.31 -11.85
CA LYS A 93 -7.47 3.41 -11.42
C LYS A 93 -8.05 2.34 -10.51
N THR A 94 -7.98 1.08 -10.94
CA THR A 94 -8.39 -0.07 -10.11
C THR A 94 -7.16 -0.81 -9.62
N ILE A 95 -7.08 -1.04 -8.31
CA ILE A 95 -6.04 -1.84 -7.68
C ILE A 95 -6.58 -3.25 -7.45
N LEU A 96 -5.97 -4.23 -8.08
CA LEU A 96 -6.17 -5.64 -7.76
C LEU A 96 -5.18 -6.06 -6.67
N VAL A 97 -5.67 -6.81 -5.70
CA VAL A 97 -4.90 -7.31 -4.56
C VAL A 97 -5.03 -8.83 -4.51
N ALA A 98 -3.92 -9.52 -4.76
CA ALA A 98 -3.84 -10.96 -4.59
C ALA A 98 -3.47 -11.28 -3.14
N ASN A 99 -4.26 -12.13 -2.50
CA ASN A 99 -4.07 -12.54 -1.12
C ASN A 99 -3.64 -14.01 -1.05
N ASN A 100 -2.79 -14.34 -0.09
CA ASN A 100 -2.44 -15.73 0.17
C ASN A 100 -3.62 -16.47 0.79
N ASN A 101 -3.99 -17.61 0.21
CA ASN A 101 -5.07 -18.48 0.69
C ASN A 101 -6.42 -17.76 0.93
N ASP A 102 -6.73 -16.75 0.13
CA ASP A 102 -7.97 -15.98 0.21
C ASP A 102 -8.32 -15.39 -1.16
N ASP A 103 -9.52 -14.86 -1.30
CA ASP A 103 -10.02 -14.24 -2.52
C ASP A 103 -9.22 -12.98 -2.90
N THR A 104 -9.15 -12.74 -4.21
CA THR A 104 -8.64 -11.49 -4.77
C THR A 104 -9.59 -10.34 -4.44
N GLN A 105 -9.05 -9.19 -4.04
CA GLN A 105 -9.82 -7.97 -3.80
C GLN A 105 -9.57 -6.94 -4.92
N SER A 106 -10.53 -6.04 -5.12
CA SER A 106 -10.40 -4.92 -6.04
C SER A 106 -10.84 -3.62 -5.37
N PHE A 107 -10.05 -2.56 -5.53
CA PHE A 107 -10.34 -1.23 -5.02
C PHE A 107 -10.29 -0.21 -6.16
N ILE A 108 -11.31 0.63 -6.28
CA ILE A 108 -11.28 1.78 -7.19
C ILE A 108 -10.74 2.97 -6.41
N ILE A 109 -9.74 3.64 -6.97
CA ILE A 109 -9.14 4.85 -6.40
C ILE A 109 -9.55 6.02 -7.28
N ASP A 110 -10.25 6.97 -6.67
CA ASP A 110 -10.76 8.20 -7.28
C ASP A 110 -9.79 9.38 -7.11
#